data_AF-A0A103RNL6-F1
#
_entry.id   AF-A0A103RNL6-F1
#
_cell.length_a   1.000
_cell.length_b   1.000
_cell.length_c   1.000
_cell.angle_alpha   90.00
_cell.angle_beta   90.00
_cell.angle_gamma   90.00
#
_symmetry.space_group_name_H-M   'P 1'
#
loop_
_entity.id
_entity.type
_entity.pdbx_description
1 polymer ?
#
loop_
_entity_poly.entity_id
_entity_poly.type
_entity_poly.pdbx_seq_one_letter_code
_entity_poly.pdbx_strand_id
1 'polypeptide(L)'
;MIGTILSVGAAVIFFSAGGGQAFVRLAHEVAERVPFGAYRLAFDPNLLAQFAAYCYLNAIQFGSAAILAFFVADWCLAFLSRVVPQLNVLVLSIQIKAALLLGILAATIPVLLPLVMRLSNEAIRVILSVAKT
;
A
#
# COMPACT_ATOMS: atom_id res chain seq x y z
N MET A 1 -9.29 -8.13 6.34
CA MET A 1 -10.46 -7.58 5.62
C MET A 1 -10.17 -6.24 4.97
N ILE A 2 -9.81 -5.18 5.72
CA ILE A 2 -9.51 -3.86 5.12
C ILE A 2 -8.35 -3.94 4.13
N GLY A 3 -7.27 -4.65 4.48
CA GLY A 3 -6.16 -4.90 3.55
C GLY A 3 -6.59 -5.63 2.28
N THR A 4 -7.58 -6.53 2.38
CA THR A 4 -8.16 -7.23 1.22
C THR A 4 -8.98 -6.29 0.34
N ILE A 5 -9.75 -5.38 0.93
CA ILE A 5 -10.51 -4.36 0.20
C ILE A 5 -9.55 -3.43 -0.55
N LEU A 6 -8.48 -2.97 0.13
CA LEU A 6 -7.43 -2.15 -0.48
C LEU A 6 -6.68 -2.90 -1.58
N SER A 7 -6.36 -4.19 -1.40
CA SER A 7 -5.66 -4.97 -2.42
C SER A 7 -6.53 -5.22 -3.66
N VAL A 8 -7.82 -5.55 -3.46
CA VAL A 8 -8.77 -5.71 -4.56
C VAL A 8 -9.01 -4.37 -5.25
N GLY A 9 -9.19 -3.29 -4.50
CA GLY A 9 -9.30 -1.94 -5.05
C GLY A 9 -8.09 -1.52 -5.86
N ALA A 10 -6.87 -1.79 -5.36
CA ALA A 10 -5.63 -1.54 -6.07
C ALA A 10 -5.52 -2.38 -7.35
N ALA A 11 -5.95 -3.64 -7.32
CA ALA A 11 -5.99 -4.48 -8.52
C ALA A 11 -6.97 -3.94 -9.56
N VAL A 12 -8.18 -3.55 -9.16
CA VAL A 12 -9.16 -2.93 -10.05
C VAL A 12 -8.60 -1.66 -10.67
N ILE A 13 -7.98 -0.79 -9.87
CA ILE A 13 -7.34 0.43 -10.35
C ILE A 13 -6.23 0.09 -11.37
N PHE A 14 -5.34 -0.84 -11.04
CA PHE A 14 -4.24 -1.26 -11.90
C PHE A 14 -4.74 -1.77 -13.26
N PHE A 15 -5.73 -2.67 -13.27
CA PHE A 15 -6.29 -3.20 -14.51
C PHE A 15 -7.07 -2.12 -15.29
N SER A 16 -7.86 -1.30 -14.61
CA SER A 16 -8.64 -0.23 -15.26
C SER A 16 -7.75 0.83 -15.92
N ALA A 17 -6.57 1.09 -15.35
CA ALA A 17 -5.59 2.02 -15.88
C ALA A 17 -4.68 1.40 -16.97
N GLY A 18 -4.97 0.19 -17.45
CA GLY A 18 -4.21 -0.46 -18.52
C GLY A 18 -2.97 -1.25 -18.05
N GLY A 19 -2.83 -1.51 -16.75
CA GLY A 19 -1.70 -2.26 -16.19
C GLY A 19 -1.51 -3.67 -16.77
N GLY A 20 -2.61 -4.32 -17.21
CA GLY A 20 -2.53 -5.61 -17.90
C GLY A 20 -1.75 -5.54 -19.22
N GLN A 21 -1.97 -4.49 -20.03
CA GLN A 21 -1.21 -4.28 -21.26
C GLN A 21 0.26 -3.96 -20.97
N ALA A 22 0.53 -3.19 -19.92
CA ALA A 22 1.90 -2.92 -19.47
C ALA A 22 2.64 -4.21 -19.08
N PHE A 23 1.95 -5.18 -18.49
CA PHE A 23 2.54 -6.47 -18.13
C PHE A 23 2.91 -7.32 -19.34
N VAL A 24 2.07 -7.35 -20.38
CA VAL A 24 2.37 -8.06 -21.63
C VAL A 24 3.55 -7.42 -22.36
N ARG A 25 3.61 -6.08 -22.40
CA ARG A 25 4.74 -5.34 -22.98
C ARG A 25 6.04 -5.63 -22.22
N LEU A 26 5.97 -5.66 -20.89
CA LEU A 26 7.10 -6.02 -20.03
C LEU A 26 7.61 -7.43 -20.33
N ALA A 27 6.71 -8.41 -20.45
CA ALA A 27 7.09 -9.79 -20.75
C ALA A 27 7.79 -9.91 -22.11
N HIS A 28 7.29 -9.19 -23.12
CA HIS A 28 7.93 -9.12 -24.44
C HIS A 28 9.34 -8.50 -24.36
N GLU A 29 9.47 -7.36 -23.68
CA GLU A 29 10.75 -6.64 -23.55
C GLU A 29 11.79 -7.42 -22.74
N VAL A 30 11.36 -8.19 -21.74
CA VAL A 30 12.23 -9.11 -21.00
C VAL A 30 12.66 -10.28 -21.89
N ALA A 31 11.76 -10.85 -22.69
CA ALA A 31 12.06 -11.95 -23.60
C ALA A 31 13.04 -11.55 -24.71
N GLU A 32 12.97 -10.32 -25.22
CA GLU A 32 13.95 -9.80 -26.19
C GLU A 32 15.34 -9.60 -25.59
N ARG A 33 15.43 -9.27 -24.30
CA ARG A 33 16.69 -8.96 -23.62
C ARG A 33 17.40 -10.17 -23.04
N VAL A 34 16.66 -11.21 -22.66
CA VAL A 34 17.20 -12.42 -22.03
C VAL A 34 17.18 -13.56 -23.04
N PRO A 35 18.27 -13.82 -23.80
CA PRO A 35 18.32 -14.93 -24.75
C PRO A 35 18.16 -16.27 -24.02
N PHE A 36 17.25 -17.10 -24.53
CA PHE A 36 17.00 -18.45 -24.02
C PHE A 36 18.31 -19.27 -24.04
N GLY A 37 18.84 -19.58 -22.86
CA GLY A 37 20.02 -20.45 -22.70
C GLY A 37 21.28 -19.80 -22.12
N ALA A 38 21.34 -18.48 -21.95
CA ALA A 38 22.48 -17.78 -21.34
C ALA A 38 22.10 -17.00 -20.06
N TYR A 39 21.08 -17.47 -19.33
CA TYR A 39 20.60 -16.76 -18.14
C TYR A 39 21.59 -16.90 -16.98
N ARG A 40 22.39 -15.86 -16.75
CA ARG A 40 23.01 -15.63 -15.45
C ARG A 40 22.07 -14.73 -14.66
N LEU A 41 21.48 -15.31 -13.62
CA LEU A 41 20.65 -14.61 -12.65
C LEU A 41 21.53 -13.66 -11.82
N ALA A 42 21.97 -12.55 -12.43
CA ALA A 42 22.72 -11.48 -11.78
C ALA A 42 21.73 -10.59 -11.01
N PHE A 43 21.09 -11.18 -10.01
CA PHE A 43 20.19 -10.47 -9.13
C PHE A 43 21.01 -9.69 -8.10
N ASP A 44 20.87 -8.37 -8.08
CA ASP A 44 21.39 -7.56 -6.99
C ASP A 44 20.38 -7.57 -5.82
N PRO A 45 20.67 -8.26 -4.69
CA PRO A 45 19.75 -8.31 -3.55
C PRO A 45 19.45 -6.92 -2.97
N ASN A 46 20.38 -5.97 -3.17
CA ASN A 46 20.22 -4.61 -2.69
C ASN A 46 19.07 -3.88 -3.40
N LEU A 47 18.82 -4.20 -4.68
CA LEU A 47 17.75 -3.58 -5.45
C LEU A 47 16.36 -4.01 -4.95
N LEU A 48 16.22 -5.28 -4.55
CA LEU A 48 14.99 -5.76 -3.93
C LEU A 48 14.77 -5.17 -2.54
N ALA A 49 15.86 -5.03 -1.75
CA ALA A 49 15.80 -4.38 -0.44
C ALA A 49 15.37 -2.91 -0.54
N GLN A 50 15.89 -2.17 -1.54
CA GLN A 50 15.48 -0.80 -1.80
C GLN A 50 14.00 -0.70 -2.22
N PHE A 51 13.53 -1.61 -3.07
CA PHE A 51 12.12 -1.64 -3.44
C PHE A 51 11.21 -1.98 -2.25
N ALA A 52 11.60 -2.94 -1.41
CA ALA A 52 10.88 -3.27 -0.19
C ALA A 52 10.82 -2.07 0.78
N ALA A 53 11.94 -1.37 0.98
CA ALA A 53 12.01 -0.15 1.78
C ALA A 53 11.11 0.96 1.21
N TYR A 54 11.11 1.14 -0.11
CA TYR A 54 10.25 2.10 -0.79
C TYR A 54 8.75 1.80 -0.55
N CYS A 55 8.33 0.54 -0.70
CA CYS A 55 6.97 0.12 -0.40
C CYS A 55 6.60 0.36 1.07
N TYR A 56 7.51 0.04 1.99
CA TYR A 56 7.29 0.21 3.43
C TYR A 56 7.15 1.69 3.83
N LEU A 57 8.01 2.56 3.28
CA LEU A 57 7.96 4.00 3.51
C LEU A 57 6.65 4.59 2.97
N ASN A 58 6.20 4.19 1.77
CA ASN A 58 4.91 4.62 1.24
C ASN A 58 3.74 4.14 2.11
N ALA A 59 3.80 2.89 2.61
CA ALA A 59 2.78 2.36 3.50
C ALA A 59 2.70 3.13 4.82
N ILE A 60 3.85 3.49 5.42
CA ILE A 60 3.90 4.33 6.61
C ILE A 60 3.38 5.73 6.31
N GLN A 61 3.80 6.36 5.21
CA GLN A 61 3.35 7.72 4.86
C GLN A 61 1.82 7.79 4.75
N PHE A 62 1.21 6.84 4.05
CA PHE A 62 -0.25 6.76 3.92
C PHE A 62 -0.95 6.36 5.22
N GLY A 63 -0.37 5.41 5.97
CA GLY A 63 -0.93 4.95 7.23
C GLY A 63 -0.75 5.92 8.39
N SER A 64 0.23 6.83 8.32
CA SER A 64 0.63 7.69 9.45
C SER A 64 -0.50 8.58 9.94
N ALA A 65 -1.26 9.18 9.01
CA ALA A 65 -2.43 9.99 9.36
C ALA A 65 -3.48 9.18 10.10
N ALA A 66 -3.72 7.93 9.67
CA ALA A 66 -4.65 7.02 10.32
C ALA A 66 -4.17 6.62 11.72
N ILE A 67 -2.89 6.25 11.84
CA ILE A 67 -2.25 5.87 13.10
C ILE A 67 -2.33 7.03 14.10
N LEU A 68 -2.01 8.26 13.68
CA LEU A 68 -2.11 9.45 14.53
C LEU A 68 -3.55 9.72 14.98
N ALA A 69 -4.52 9.61 14.07
CA ALA A 69 -5.93 9.81 14.39
C ALA A 69 -6.43 8.79 15.42
N PHE A 70 -6.07 7.51 15.27
CA PHE A 70 -6.39 6.49 16.26
C PHE A 70 -5.67 6.71 17.59
N PHE A 71 -4.40 7.12 17.55
CA PHE A 71 -3.63 7.40 18.76
C PHE A 71 -4.24 8.54 19.59
N VAL A 72 -4.64 9.63 18.93
CA VAL A 72 -5.33 10.74 19.58
C VAL A 72 -6.69 10.30 20.12
N ALA A 73 -7.45 9.50 19.37
CA ALA A 73 -8.73 8.97 19.84
C ALA A 73 -8.55 8.10 21.09
N ASP A 74 -7.53 7.25 21.14
CA ASP A 74 -7.20 6.42 22.31
C ASP A 74 -6.82 7.26 23.52
N TRP A 75 -6.07 8.34 23.32
CA TRP A 75 -5.76 9.30 24.39
C TRP A 75 -7.03 9.96 24.94
N CYS A 76 -7.89 10.50 24.06
CA CYS A 76 -9.14 11.12 24.48
C CYS A 76 -10.04 10.16 25.25
N LEU A 77 -10.14 8.91 24.79
CA LEU A 77 -10.91 7.85 25.46
C LEU A 77 -10.34 7.51 26.84
N ALA A 78 -9.02 7.44 26.98
CA ALA A 78 -8.36 7.19 28.26
C ALA A 78 -8.56 8.33 29.27
N PHE A 79 -8.64 9.59 28.83
CA PHE A 79 -9.01 10.70 29.71
C PHE A 79 -10.50 10.62 30.08
N LEU A 80 -11.37 10.35 29.10
CA LEU A 80 -12.81 10.26 29.32
C LEU A 80 -13.17 9.16 30.33
N SER A 81 -12.45 8.03 30.31
CA SER A 81 -12.65 6.93 31.25
C SER A 81 -12.40 7.33 32.71
N ARG A 82 -11.57 8.35 32.96
CA ARG A 82 -11.29 8.87 34.30
C ARG A 82 -12.34 9.89 34.76
N VAL A 83 -12.92 10.64 33.83
CA VAL A 83 -13.92 11.68 34.13
C VAL A 83 -15.30 11.07 34.34
N VAL A 84 -15.69 10.11 33.51
CA VAL A 84 -16.99 9.44 33.59
C VAL A 84 -16.78 7.93 33.76
N PRO A 85 -16.48 7.45 34.99
CA PRO A 85 -16.16 6.05 35.24
C PRO A 85 -17.33 5.09 35.01
N GLN A 86 -18.56 5.61 34.93
CA GLN A 86 -19.78 4.84 34.66
C GLN A 86 -19.98 4.55 33.16
N LEU A 87 -19.21 5.20 32.29
CA LEU A 87 -19.34 5.04 30.84
C LEU A 87 -18.72 3.72 30.41
N ASN A 88 -19.42 2.95 29.56
CA ASN A 88 -18.87 1.75 28.96
C ASN A 88 -17.88 2.13 27.84
N VAL A 89 -16.65 2.44 28.25
CA VAL A 89 -15.56 2.88 27.36
C VAL A 89 -15.26 1.87 26.27
N LEU A 90 -15.45 0.56 26.54
CA LEU A 90 -15.27 -0.48 25.52
C LEU A 90 -16.23 -0.27 24.34
N VAL A 91 -17.53 -0.10 24.61
CA VAL A 91 -18.54 0.09 23.54
C VAL A 91 -18.32 1.42 22.82
N LEU A 92 -18.04 2.49 23.55
CA LEU A 92 -17.78 3.80 22.96
C LEU A 92 -16.52 3.81 22.08
N SER A 93 -15.44 3.15 22.53
CA SER A 93 -14.18 3.07 21.78
C SER A 93 -14.35 2.38 20.43
N ILE A 94 -15.16 1.32 20.38
CA ILE A 94 -15.46 0.60 19.13
C ILE A 94 -16.21 1.51 18.15
N GLN A 95 -17.24 2.22 18.63
CA GLN A 95 -18.04 3.12 17.79
C GLN A 95 -17.20 4.28 17.22
N ILE A 96 -16.39 4.92 18.07
CA ILE A 96 -15.52 6.03 17.66
C ILE A 96 -14.47 5.54 16.66
N LYS A 97 -13.81 4.40 16.93
CA LYS A 97 -12.80 3.85 16.01
C LYS A 97 -13.40 3.41 14.69
N ALA A 98 -14.61 2.85 14.69
CA ALA A 98 -15.31 2.48 13.45
C ALA A 98 -15.63 3.72 12.60
N ALA A 99 -16.14 4.80 13.21
CA ALA A 99 -16.41 6.05 12.53
C ALA A 99 -15.14 6.69 11.96
N LEU A 100 -14.06 6.74 12.76
CA LEU A 100 -12.75 7.22 12.32
C LEU A 100 -12.22 6.40 11.14
N LEU A 101 -12.29 5.08 11.22
CA LEU A 101 -11.84 4.20 10.15
C LEU A 101 -12.56 4.49 8.83
N LEU A 102 -13.90 4.61 8.86
CA LEU A 102 -14.69 4.90 7.67
C LEU A 102 -14.36 6.27 7.09
N GLY A 103 -14.20 7.29 7.95
CA GLY A 103 -13.81 8.63 7.53
C GLY A 103 -12.43 8.67 6.87
N ILE A 104 -11.45 8.01 7.47
CA ILE A 104 -10.09 7.90 6.91
C ILE A 104 -10.10 7.13 5.59
N LEU A 105 -10.85 6.03 5.52
CA LEU A 105 -10.95 5.24 4.30
C LEU A 105 -11.54 6.08 3.16
N ALA A 106 -12.63 6.81 3.42
CA ALA A 106 -13.24 7.71 2.44
C ALA A 106 -12.26 8.80 1.98
N ALA A 107 -11.51 9.41 2.91
CA ALA A 107 -10.50 10.41 2.61
C ALA A 107 -9.31 9.87 1.78
N THR A 108 -9.05 8.56 1.85
CA THR A 108 -7.91 7.92 1.15
C THR A 108 -8.23 7.57 -0.32
N ILE A 109 -9.53 7.44 -0.68
CA ILE A 109 -9.96 7.06 -2.03
C ILE A 109 -9.35 7.93 -3.15
N PRO A 110 -9.35 9.27 -3.08
CA PRO A 110 -8.83 10.12 -4.15
C PRO A 110 -7.33 9.94 -4.40
N VAL A 111 -6.60 9.58 -3.34
CA VAL A 111 -5.13 9.45 -3.38
C VAL A 111 -4.70 8.03 -3.80
N LEU A 112 -5.63 7.07 -3.80
CA LEU A 112 -5.35 5.67 -4.13
C LEU A 112 -4.88 5.50 -5.58
N LEU A 113 -5.53 6.18 -6.53
CA LEU A 113 -5.22 6.10 -7.96
C LEU A 113 -3.77 6.51 -8.29
N PRO A 114 -3.31 7.73 -7.95
CA PRO A 114 -1.93 8.13 -8.24
C PRO A 114 -0.91 7.28 -7.47
N LEU A 115 -1.23 6.81 -6.26
CA LEU A 115 -0.34 5.92 -5.52
C LEU A 115 -0.15 4.59 -6.24
N VAL A 116 -1.23 3.91 -6.63
CA VAL A 116 -1.17 2.62 -7.32
C VAL A 116 -0.35 2.77 -8.60
N MET A 117 -0.60 3.79 -9.41
CA MET A 117 0.14 4.03 -10.64
C MET A 117 1.63 4.27 -10.41
N ARG A 118 1.99 5.04 -9.38
CA ARG A 118 3.40 5.28 -9.00
C ARG A 118 4.10 4.00 -8.57
N LEU A 119 3.47 3.19 -7.73
CA LEU A 119 4.03 1.91 -7.26
C LEU A 119 4.17 0.91 -8.41
N SER A 120 3.19 0.84 -9.30
CA SER A 120 3.23 -0.03 -10.49
C SER A 120 4.36 0.34 -11.44
N ASN A 121 4.56 1.63 -11.70
CA ASN A 121 5.65 2.08 -12.57
C ASN A 121 7.04 1.78 -11.96
N GLU A 122 7.20 1.95 -10.64
CA GLU A 122 8.46 1.61 -9.98
C GLU A 122 8.72 0.09 -9.99
N ALA A 123 7.68 -0.72 -9.81
CA ALA A 123 7.78 -2.17 -9.92
C ALA A 123 8.22 -2.61 -11.33
N ILE A 124 7.64 -2.02 -12.38
CA ILE A 124 8.05 -2.29 -13.78
C ILE A 124 9.52 -1.93 -13.99
N ARG A 125 9.98 -0.78 -13.48
CA ARG A 125 11.39 -0.35 -13.58
C ARG A 125 12.33 -1.35 -12.92
N VAL A 126 11.99 -1.82 -11.72
CA VAL A 126 12.76 -2.83 -10.98
C VAL A 126 12.84 -4.14 -11.75
N ILE A 127 11.76 -4.59 -12.38
CA ILE A 127 11.77 -5.81 -13.19
C ILE A 127 12.67 -5.63 -14.43
N LEU A 128 12.59 -4.48 -15.10
CA LEU A 128 13.44 -4.18 -16.27
C LEU A 128 14.93 -4.06 -15.92
N SER A 129 15.28 -3.57 -14.73
CA SER A 129 16.69 -3.50 -14.31
C SER A 129 17.30 -4.88 -14.09
N VAL A 130 16.51 -5.86 -13.65
CA VAL A 130 16.95 -7.26 -13.54
C VAL A 130 17.17 -7.89 -14.91
N ALA A 131 16.41 -7.49 -15.93
CA ALA A 131 16.51 -8.03 -17.29
C ALA A 131 17.61 -7.38 -18.16
N LYS A 132 18.32 -6.35 -17.66
CA LYS A 132 19.36 -5.61 -18.41
C LYS A 132 20.79 -6.15 -18.25
N THR A 133 20.97 -7.27 -17.55
CA THR A 133 22.29 -7.85 -17.26
C THR A 133 22.35 -9.29 -17.73
#